data_AF-A0A137QN34-F1
#
_entry.id   AF-A0A137QN34-F1
#
_cell.length_a   1.000
_cell.length_b   1.000
_cell.length_c   1.000
_cell.angle_alpha   90.00
_cell.angle_beta   90.00
_cell.angle_gamma   90.00
#
_symmetry.space_group_name_H-M   'P 1'
#
loop_
_entity.id
_entity.type
_entity.pdbx_description
1 polymer ?
#
loop_
_entity_poly.entity_id
_entity_poly.type
_entity_poly.pdbx_seq_one_letter_code
_entity_poly.pdbx_strand_id
1 'polypeptide(L)' 'KPNIRPGSLIFLSTKNLNMPKDRARILCPKFIGLYKIIKSYLEMSNYKLDLLQALVN' A
#
# COMPACT_ATOMS: atom_id res chain seq x y z
N LYS A 1 -10.16 -13.65 8.79
CA LYS A 1 -9.74 -12.32 8.27
C LYS A 1 -8.41 -11.94 8.91
N PRO A 2 -7.45 -11.34 8.18
CA PRO A 2 -6.23 -10.85 8.80
C PRO A 2 -6.58 -9.74 9.80
N ASN A 3 -6.09 -9.86 11.04
CA ASN A 3 -6.28 -8.87 12.09
C ASN A 3 -5.09 -7.90 12.06
N ILE A 4 -5.13 -6.96 11.11
CA ILE A 4 -4.07 -5.97 10.95
C ILE A 4 -4.44 -4.74 11.78
N ARG A 5 -3.62 -4.43 12.77
CA ARG A 5 -3.90 -3.38 13.76
C ARG A 5 -3.31 -2.03 13.30
N PRO A 6 -3.91 -0.90 13.72
CA PRO A 6 -3.24 0.39 13.64
C PRO A 6 -1.84 0.31 14.27
N GLY A 7 -0.85 0.90 13.61
CA GLY A 7 0.56 0.84 13.98
C GLY A 7 1.36 -0.27 13.29
N SER A 8 0.70 -1.29 12.72
CA SER A 8 1.39 -2.32 11.94
C SER A 8 2.01 -1.73 10.67
N LEU A 9 3.17 -2.25 10.31
CA LEU A 9 3.90 -1.95 9.08
C LEU A 9 3.59 -3.01 8.03
N ILE A 10 3.18 -2.59 6.84
CA ILE A 10 2.78 -3.49 5.75
C ILE A 10 3.45 -3.10 4.44
N PHE A 11 3.60 -4.08 3.55
CA PHE A 11 3.94 -3.83 2.16
C PHE A 11 2.68 -3.68 1.30
N LEU A 12 2.70 -2.74 0.34
CA LEU A 12 1.60 -2.55 -0.60
C LEU A 12 1.85 -3.34 -1.88
N SER A 13 0.90 -4.15 -2.32
CA SER A 13 1.03 -4.86 -3.59
C SER A 13 0.85 -3.92 -4.78
N THR A 14 1.68 -4.08 -5.80
CA THR A 14 1.59 -3.33 -7.05
C THR A 14 0.60 -3.92 -8.05
N LYS A 15 -0.04 -5.04 -7.73
CA LYS A 15 -0.93 -5.77 -8.65
C LYS A 15 -2.08 -4.91 -9.20
N ASN A 16 -2.65 -4.06 -8.34
CA ASN A 16 -3.83 -3.22 -8.62
C ASN A 16 -3.50 -1.71 -8.54
N LEU A 17 -2.22 -1.34 -8.63
CA LEU A 17 -1.80 0.06 -8.68
C LEU A 17 -1.68 0.52 -10.12
N ASN A 18 -2.07 1.78 -10.37
CA ASN A 18 -1.79 2.42 -11.64
C ASN A 18 -0.29 2.70 -11.74
N MET A 19 0.37 2.02 -12.67
CA MET A 19 1.76 2.30 -13.00
C MET A 19 1.85 3.50 -13.94
N PRO A 20 2.94 4.29 -13.88
CA PRO A 20 3.17 5.36 -14.84
C PRO A 20 3.15 4.79 -16.27
N LYS A 21 2.49 5.50 -17.20
CA LYS A 21 2.59 5.22 -18.63
C LYS A 21 4.08 5.15 -18.99
N ASP A 22 4.46 4.16 -19.79
CA ASP A 22 5.84 3.95 -20.27
C ASP A 22 6.82 3.26 -19.30
N ARG A 23 6.38 2.75 -18.14
CA ARG A 23 7.19 1.83 -17.32
C ARG A 23 6.88 0.36 -17.59
N ALA A 24 7.93 -0.45 -17.80
CA ALA A 24 7.80 -1.88 -18.00
C ALA A 24 7.26 -2.57 -16.73
N ARG A 25 6.04 -3.11 -16.80
CA ARG A 25 5.38 -3.82 -15.69
C ARG A 25 6.17 -5.04 -15.21
N ILE A 26 6.92 -5.69 -16.10
CA ILE A 26 7.75 -6.87 -15.79
C ILE A 26 8.86 -6.53 -14.78
N LEU A 27 9.39 -5.30 -14.83
CA LEU A 27 10.47 -4.86 -13.94
C LEU A 27 9.94 -4.28 -12.62
N CYS A 28 8.63 -4.18 -12.46
CA CYS A 28 8.05 -3.61 -11.26
C CYS A 28 8.08 -4.62 -10.12
N PRO A 29 8.52 -4.23 -8.92
CA PRO A 29 8.48 -5.12 -7.77
C PRO A 29 7.03 -5.50 -7.44
N LYS A 30 6.81 -6.73 -6.98
CA LYS A 30 5.47 -7.23 -6.61
C LYS A 30 4.86 -6.47 -5.42
N PHE A 31 5.72 -5.92 -4.58
CA PHE A 31 5.38 -5.18 -3.37
C PHE A 31 6.27 -3.94 -3.27
N ILE A 32 5.70 -2.85 -2.79
CA ILE A 32 6.40 -1.57 -2.59
C ILE A 32 6.17 -1.05 -1.18
N GLY A 33 7.18 -0.35 -0.69
CA GLY A 33 7.14 0.48 0.51
C GLY A 33 6.82 -0.28 1.80
N LEU A 34 7.21 0.31 2.93
CA LEU A 34 6.72 -0.13 4.23
C LEU A 34 5.81 0.98 4.76
N TYR A 35 4.50 0.71 4.77
CA TYR A 35 3.49 1.68 5.13
C TYR A 35 2.92 1.37 6.50
N LYS A 36 2.78 2.41 7.33
CA LYS A 36 2.15 2.29 8.64
C LYS A 36 0.64 2.40 8.48
N ILE A 37 -0.10 1.52 9.14
CA ILE A 37 -1.56 1.62 9.20
C ILE A 37 -1.95 2.64 10.27
N ILE A 38 -2.70 3.66 9.87
CA ILE A 38 -3.26 4.68 10.78
C ILE A 38 -4.63 4.21 11.29
N LYS A 39 -5.44 3.59 10.43
CA LYS A 39 -6.81 3.19 10.76
C LYS A 39 -7.21 1.91 10.04
N SER A 40 -7.93 1.02 10.73
CA SER A 40 -8.44 -0.24 10.19
C SER A 40 -9.98 -0.24 10.20
N TYR A 41 -10.59 -0.49 9.05
CA TYR A 41 -12.04 -0.66 8.88
C TYR A 41 -12.34 -2.15 8.62
N LEU A 42 -12.41 -2.93 9.70
CA LEU A 42 -12.45 -4.41 9.64
C LEU A 42 -13.69 -4.99 8.95
N GLU A 43 -14.81 -4.27 8.98
CA GLU A 43 -16.06 -4.67 8.30
C GLU A 43 -15.83 -4.78 6.79
N MET A 44 -15.27 -3.72 6.18
CA MET A 44 -15.03 -3.59 4.75
C MET A 44 -13.65 -4.09 4.30
N SER A 45 -12.79 -4.49 5.24
CA SER A 45 -11.39 -4.86 4.97
C SER A 45 -10.56 -3.72 4.36
N ASN A 46 -10.91 -2.48 4.69
CA ASN A 46 -10.22 -1.27 4.22
C ASN A 46 -9.25 -0.76 5.28
N TYR A 47 -8.12 -0.21 4.86
CA TYR A 47 -7.08 0.32 5.75
C TYR A 47 -6.64 1.70 5.27
N LYS A 48 -6.49 2.63 6.21
CA LYS A 48 -5.89 3.94 5.95
C LYS A 48 -4.41 3.87 6.28
N LEU A 49 -3.57 4.18 5.29
CA LEU A 49 -2.12 4.14 5.38
C LEU A 49 -1.54 5.54 5.58
N ASP A 50 -0.40 5.60 6.26
CA ASP A 50 0.45 6.79 6.31
C ASP A 50 1.35 6.80 5.07
N LEU A 51 1.07 7.68 4.12
CA LEU A 51 1.87 7.87 2.91
C LEU A 51 2.84 9.03 3.15
N LEU A 52 4.14 8.78 2.97
CA LEU A 52 5.14 9.83 3.03
C LEU A 52 4.85 10.91 1.97
N GLN A 53 4.93 12.18 2.35
CA GLN A 53 4.71 13.32 1.45
C GLN A 53 5.64 13.28 0.23
N ALA A 54 6.82 12.68 0.33
CA ALA A 54 7.75 12.47 -0.79
C ALA A 54 7.17 11.61 -1.94
N LEU A 55 6.04 10.92 -1.72
CA LEU A 55 5.33 10.13 -2.73
C LEU A 55 4.14 10.87 -3.36
N VAL A 56 3.80 12.07 -2.87
CA VAL A 56 2.75 12.92 -3.42
C VAL A 56 3.44 13.97 -4.28
N ASN A 57 3.53 13.71 -5.58
CA ASN A 57 4.12 14.61 -6.56
C ASN A 57 3.05 15.04 -7.56
#